data_AF-A0A5K7XFP8-F1
#
_entry.id   AF-A0A5K7XFP8-F1
#
_cell.length_a   1.000
_cell.length_b   1.000
_cell.length_c   1.000
_cell.angle_alpha   90.00
_cell.angle_beta   90.00
_cell.angle_gamma   90.00
#
_symmetry.space_group_name_H-M   'P 1'
#
loop_
_entity.id
_entity.type
_entity.pdbx_description
1 polymer ?
#
loop_
_entity_poly.entity_id
_entity_poly.type
_entity_poly.pdbx_seq_one_letter_code
_entity_poly.pdbx_strand_id
1 'polypeptide(L)'
;MNSLRYAMAIACFAASVACLVLWGRSYWYFETWSRLSSTGVLLRMEDCVGSGRVSLYDLPGFAPGWGYHSSAAFDSSVYFNIDTEGAFGFHQTPAAEMHFPLWYPALVFALAALSAVRLGRRFTLRSALVGTSVVAALLGMVVAL
;
A
#
# COMPACT_ATOMS: atom_id res chain seq x y z
N MET A 1 -14.76 25.04 11.05
CA MET A 1 -13.95 23.84 11.42
C MET A 1 -14.49 22.51 10.85
N ASN A 2 -15.61 22.47 10.11
CA ASN A 2 -16.16 21.21 9.57
C ASN A 2 -15.54 20.80 8.22
N SER A 3 -15.14 21.76 7.38
CA SER A 3 -14.55 21.53 6.05
C SER A 3 -13.27 20.71 6.08
N LEU A 4 -12.40 20.93 7.08
CA LEU A 4 -11.12 20.23 7.22
C LEU A 4 -11.30 18.73 7.52
N ARG A 5 -12.37 18.36 8.23
CA ARG A 5 -12.71 16.96 8.54
C ARG A 5 -13.22 16.21 7.31
N TYR A 6 -14.05 16.86 6.51
CA TYR A 6 -14.55 16.28 5.25
C TYR A 6 -13.43 16.12 4.22
N ALA A 7 -12.53 17.10 4.11
CA ALA A 7 -11.37 17.00 3.21
C ALA A 7 -10.47 15.79 3.57
N MET A 8 -10.18 15.59 4.85
CA MET A 8 -9.40 14.43 5.32
C MET A 8 -10.10 13.10 5.06
N ALA A 9 -11.43 13.03 5.29
CA ALA A 9 -12.21 11.84 5.03
C ALA A 9 -12.20 11.47 3.53
N ILE A 10 -12.35 12.44 2.64
CA ILE A 10 -12.30 12.23 1.18
C ILE A 10 -10.90 11.79 0.76
N ALA A 11 -9.84 12.43 1.27
CA ALA A 11 -8.46 12.05 0.98
C ALA A 11 -8.14 10.61 1.43
N CYS A 12 -8.56 10.23 2.64
CA CYS A 12 -8.37 8.87 3.15
C CYS A 12 -9.18 7.84 2.35
N PHE A 13 -10.41 8.18 1.95
CA PHE A 13 -11.22 7.30 1.10
C PHE A 13 -10.59 7.12 -0.28
N ALA A 14 -10.12 8.20 -0.90
CA ALA A 14 -9.41 8.16 -2.18
C ALA A 14 -8.12 7.34 -2.07
N ALA A 15 -7.34 7.52 -1.00
CA ALA A 15 -6.14 6.72 -0.75
C ALA A 15 -6.46 5.23 -0.59
N SER A 16 -7.54 4.89 0.13
CA SER A 16 -7.98 3.49 0.28
C SER A 16 -8.37 2.86 -1.06
N VAL A 17 -9.13 3.57 -1.89
CA VAL A 17 -9.49 3.11 -3.24
C VAL A 17 -8.25 2.96 -4.11
N ALA A 18 -7.31 3.90 -4.06
CA ALA A 18 -6.05 3.80 -4.79
C ALA A 18 -5.24 2.56 -4.36
N CYS A 19 -5.14 2.29 -3.06
CA CYS A 19 -4.47 1.09 -2.54
C CYS A 19 -5.17 -0.21 -2.97
N LEU A 20 -6.51 -0.24 -3.06
CA LEU A 20 -7.25 -1.40 -3.58
C LEU A 20 -7.01 -1.62 -5.07
N VAL A 21 -6.98 -0.55 -5.86
CA VAL A 21 -6.66 -0.62 -7.29
C VAL A 21 -5.23 -1.12 -7.48
N LEU A 22 -4.27 -0.62 -6.70
CA LEU A 22 -2.89 -1.09 -6.70
C LEU A 22 -2.80 -2.56 -6.27
N TRP A 23 -3.53 -2.98 -5.24
CA TRP A 23 -3.59 -4.38 -4.81
C TRP A 23 -4.09 -5.27 -5.96
N GLY A 24 -5.21 -4.94 -6.60
CA GLY A 24 -5.72 -5.70 -7.75
C GLY A 24 -4.75 -5.69 -8.94
N ARG A 25 -4.12 -4.55 -9.24
CA ARG A 25 -3.14 -4.39 -10.32
C ARG A 25 -1.88 -5.22 -10.09
N SER A 26 -1.42 -5.33 -8.84
CA SER A 26 -0.19 -6.04 -8.46
C SER A 26 -0.22 -7.54 -8.79
N TYR A 27 -1.40 -8.14 -9.00
CA TYR A 27 -1.52 -9.52 -9.48
C TYR A 27 -1.16 -9.69 -10.96
N TRP A 28 -1.24 -8.60 -11.74
CA TRP A 28 -1.01 -8.63 -13.18
C TRP A 28 0.30 -7.97 -13.58
N TYR A 29 0.71 -6.94 -12.83
CA TYR A 29 1.90 -6.15 -13.09
C TYR A 29 2.82 -6.17 -11.88
N PHE A 30 4.11 -6.24 -12.16
CA PHE A 30 5.16 -5.89 -11.22
C PHE A 30 5.60 -4.47 -11.53
N GLU A 31 5.61 -3.60 -10.53
CA GLU A 31 6.20 -2.27 -10.68
C GLU A 31 7.30 -2.06 -9.66
N THR A 32 8.32 -1.32 -10.11
CA THR A 32 9.44 -0.92 -9.28
C THR A 32 9.70 0.54 -9.51
N TRP A 33 9.63 1.29 -8.42
CA TRP A 33 10.07 2.66 -8.37
C TRP A 33 11.36 2.76 -7.58
N SER A 34 12.33 3.49 -8.10
CA SER A 34 13.59 3.67 -7.42
C SER A 34 14.07 5.11 -7.52
N ARG A 35 14.64 5.60 -6.43
CA ARG A 35 15.23 6.93 -6.34
C ARG A 35 16.55 6.86 -5.63
N LEU A 36 17.60 7.26 -6.32
CA LEU A 36 18.94 7.37 -5.76
C LEU A 36 19.20 8.82 -5.33
N SER A 37 19.52 8.99 -4.05
CA SER A 37 19.94 10.27 -3.47
C SER A 37 21.38 10.62 -3.85
N SER A 38 21.72 11.90 -3.81
CA SER A 38 23.09 12.40 -3.94
C SER A 38 24.03 11.88 -2.85
N THR A 39 23.48 11.44 -1.73
CA THR A 39 24.20 10.78 -0.63
C THR A 39 24.51 9.31 -0.89
N GLY A 40 24.10 8.75 -2.04
CA GLY A 40 24.27 7.33 -2.36
C GLY A 40 23.19 6.42 -1.80
N VAL A 41 22.14 6.96 -1.16
CA VAL A 41 21.04 6.16 -0.62
C VAL A 41 20.00 5.89 -1.73
N LEU A 42 19.79 4.63 -2.08
CA LEU A 42 18.74 4.18 -2.98
C LEU A 42 17.50 3.80 -2.18
N LEU A 43 16.43 4.55 -2.38
CA LEU A 43 15.10 4.14 -1.97
C LEU A 43 14.45 3.38 -3.12
N ARG A 44 14.07 2.14 -2.88
CA ARG A 44 13.35 1.30 -3.82
C ARG A 44 11.99 0.93 -3.24
N MET A 45 10.95 1.03 -4.05
CA MET A 45 9.59 0.60 -3.74
C MET A 45 9.16 -0.39 -4.83
N GLU A 46 8.59 -1.51 -4.43
CA GLU A 46 8.18 -2.58 -5.33
C GLU A 46 6.80 -3.08 -4.93
N ASP A 47 5.98 -3.46 -5.91
CA ASP A 47 4.69 -4.10 -5.69
C ASP A 47 4.51 -5.33 -6.59
N CYS A 48 4.12 -6.45 -5.98
CA CYS A 48 3.84 -7.71 -6.68
C CYS A 48 2.91 -8.61 -5.87
N VAL A 49 2.01 -9.31 -6.56
CA VAL A 49 1.19 -10.42 -6.04
C VAL A 49 0.50 -10.06 -4.71
N GLY A 50 -0.05 -8.85 -4.65
CA GLY A 50 -0.78 -8.35 -3.48
C GLY A 50 0.09 -7.82 -2.34
N SER A 51 1.41 -7.76 -2.51
CA SER A 51 2.35 -7.25 -1.50
C SER A 51 3.18 -6.07 -2.01
N GLY A 52 3.52 -5.17 -1.08
CA GLY A 52 4.42 -4.05 -1.27
C GLY A 52 5.70 -4.22 -0.45
N ARG A 53 6.82 -3.84 -1.05
CA ARG A 53 8.15 -3.82 -0.42
C ARG A 53 8.77 -2.44 -0.56
N VAL A 54 9.35 -1.95 0.52
CA VAL A 54 10.17 -0.73 0.52
C VAL A 54 11.55 -1.08 1.06
N SER A 55 12.58 -0.84 0.26
CA SER A 55 13.96 -1.18 0.59
C SER A 55 14.85 0.05 0.49
N LEU A 56 15.76 0.20 1.44
CA LEU A 56 16.79 1.23 1.47
C LEU A 56 18.16 0.58 1.32
N TYR A 57 18.85 0.89 0.22
CA TYR A 57 20.20 0.39 -0.06
C TYR A 57 21.21 1.54 -0.04
N ASP A 58 22.39 1.32 0.53
CA ASP A 58 23.52 2.23 0.39
C ASP A 58 24.35 1.83 -0.85
N LEU A 59 24.31 2.69 -1.88
CA LEU A 59 24.97 2.52 -3.16
C LEU A 59 25.87 3.74 -3.45
N PRO A 60 27.01 3.88 -2.75
CA PRO A 60 27.94 4.97 -3.01
C PRO A 60 28.53 4.87 -4.42
N GLY A 61 28.67 6.01 -5.09
CA GLY A 61 29.34 6.11 -6.40
C GLY A 61 28.42 6.05 -7.63
N PHE A 62 27.12 5.87 -7.45
CA PHE A 62 26.15 6.00 -8.54
C PHE A 62 25.63 7.44 -8.68
N ALA A 63 25.36 7.86 -9.92
CA ALA A 63 24.78 9.17 -10.19
C ALA A 63 23.32 9.23 -9.70
N PRO A 64 22.92 10.29 -8.97
CA PRO A 64 21.55 10.42 -8.48
C PRO A 64 20.55 10.39 -9.64
N GLY A 65 19.41 9.73 -9.43
CA GLY A 65 18.45 9.53 -10.50
C GLY A 65 17.15 8.89 -10.03
N TRP A 66 16.16 8.94 -10.91
CA TRP A 66 14.91 8.21 -10.77
C TRP A 66 14.85 7.08 -11.80
N GLY A 67 14.35 5.93 -11.37
CA GLY A 67 14.09 4.79 -12.23
C GLY A 67 12.66 4.30 -12.01
N TYR A 68 11.96 4.04 -13.10
CA TYR A 68 10.69 3.34 -13.08
C TYR A 68 10.80 2.12 -13.99
N HIS A 69 10.36 0.98 -13.49
CA HIS A 69 10.30 -0.26 -14.23
C HIS A 69 8.93 -0.91 -14.02
N SER A 70 8.35 -1.42 -15.09
CA SER A 70 7.10 -2.16 -15.06
C SER A 70 7.19 -3.36 -15.99
N SER A 71 6.77 -4.52 -15.51
CA SER A 71 6.79 -5.80 -16.21
C SER A 71 5.56 -6.61 -15.85
N ALA A 72 5.27 -7.67 -16.62
CA ALA A 72 4.21 -8.61 -16.27
C ALA A 72 4.60 -9.38 -15.00
N ALA A 73 3.66 -9.54 -14.06
CA ALA A 73 3.92 -10.18 -12.76
C ALA A 73 4.48 -11.60 -12.88
N PHE A 74 4.09 -12.34 -13.93
CA PHE A 74 4.57 -13.70 -14.19
C PHE A 74 6.08 -13.79 -14.38
N ASP A 75 6.70 -12.80 -15.03
CA ASP A 75 8.14 -12.79 -15.34
C ASP A 75 8.99 -12.40 -14.12
N SER A 76 8.41 -11.61 -13.21
CA SER A 76 9.11 -11.00 -12.06
C SER A 76 8.85 -11.71 -10.72
N SER A 77 7.84 -12.60 -10.68
CA SER A 77 7.50 -13.42 -9.51
C SER A 77 8.67 -14.25 -8.98
N VAL A 78 9.65 -14.59 -9.81
CA VAL A 78 10.84 -15.38 -9.43
C VAL A 78 11.77 -14.60 -8.49
N TYR A 79 11.81 -13.25 -8.59
CA TYR A 79 12.69 -12.41 -7.76
C TYR A 79 12.03 -11.93 -6.45
N PHE A 80 10.70 -11.87 -6.42
CA PHE A 80 9.95 -11.42 -5.24
C PHE A 80 9.64 -12.58 -4.27
N ASN A 81 9.64 -13.83 -4.74
CA ASN A 81 9.32 -15.03 -3.94
C ASN A 81 10.50 -15.64 -3.17
N ILE A 82 11.69 -15.04 -3.21
CA ILE A 82 12.83 -15.57 -2.46
C ILE A 82 12.66 -15.14 -0.98
N ASP A 83 11.99 -15.98 -0.21
CA ASP A 83 11.96 -16.06 1.27
C ASP A 83 11.05 -15.11 2.08
N THR A 84 10.05 -14.44 1.49
CA THR A 84 9.16 -13.52 2.24
C THR A 84 7.72 -14.00 2.48
N GLU A 85 7.41 -15.28 2.23
CA GLU A 85 6.09 -15.83 2.57
C GLU A 85 5.82 -15.69 4.09
N GLY A 86 4.87 -14.82 4.47
CA GLY A 86 4.51 -14.55 5.87
C GLY A 86 5.33 -13.44 6.57
N ALA A 87 6.25 -12.78 5.86
CA ALA A 87 7.07 -11.70 6.40
C ALA A 87 6.30 -10.36 6.44
N PHE A 88 5.63 -10.05 7.56
CA PHE A 88 5.10 -8.70 7.80
C PHE A 88 6.02 -7.93 8.75
N GLY A 89 6.53 -6.78 8.32
CA GLY A 89 7.34 -5.89 9.16
C GLY A 89 8.70 -5.55 8.57
N PHE A 90 9.60 -5.09 9.45
CA PHE A 90 10.96 -4.73 9.09
C PHE A 90 11.85 -5.96 9.11
N HIS A 91 12.50 -6.23 7.98
CA HIS A 91 13.53 -7.23 7.88
C HIS A 91 14.89 -6.55 7.71
N GLN A 92 15.83 -7.01 8.53
CA GLN A 92 17.21 -6.55 8.50
C GLN A 92 18.03 -7.58 7.73
N THR A 93 17.80 -7.60 6.41
CA THR A 93 18.77 -8.11 5.43
C THR A 93 19.89 -7.04 5.30
N PRO A 94 20.96 -7.19 4.50
CA PRO A 94 21.98 -6.14 4.34
C PRO A 94 21.45 -4.73 3.95
N ALA A 95 20.16 -4.59 3.67
CA ALA A 95 19.41 -3.36 3.46
C ALA A 95 18.26 -3.26 4.47
N ALA A 96 17.83 -2.05 4.81
CA ALA A 96 16.61 -1.87 5.60
C ALA A 96 15.39 -2.10 4.70
N GLU A 97 14.71 -3.23 4.89
CA GLU A 97 13.57 -3.64 4.06
C GLU A 97 12.30 -3.71 4.91
N MET A 98 11.20 -3.19 4.38
CA MET A 98 9.87 -3.25 4.99
C MET A 98 8.91 -3.91 4.03
N HIS A 99 8.25 -4.99 4.48
CA HIS A 99 7.26 -5.72 3.71
C HIS A 99 5.87 -5.55 4.32
N PHE A 100 4.87 -5.27 3.48
CA PHE A 100 3.49 -5.14 3.90
C PHE A 100 2.52 -5.59 2.80
N PRO A 101 1.44 -6.31 3.15
CA PRO A 101 0.40 -6.61 2.19
C PRO A 101 -0.35 -5.33 1.80
N LEU A 102 -0.60 -5.10 0.52
CA LEU A 102 -1.22 -3.85 0.01
C LEU A 102 -2.67 -3.66 0.49
N TRP A 103 -3.36 -4.74 0.87
CA TRP A 103 -4.69 -4.65 1.48
C TRP A 103 -4.68 -3.99 2.86
N TYR A 104 -3.56 -4.09 3.59
CA TYR A 104 -3.44 -3.55 4.95
C TYR A 104 -3.51 -2.02 4.99
N PRO A 105 -2.68 -1.25 4.23
CA PRO A 105 -2.82 0.20 4.19
C PRO A 105 -4.19 0.62 3.64
N ALA A 106 -4.78 -0.13 2.70
CA ALA A 106 -6.14 0.15 2.22
C ALA A 106 -7.19 0.12 3.35
N LEU A 107 -7.10 -0.88 4.24
CA LEU A 107 -7.96 -0.96 5.44
C LEU A 107 -7.67 0.16 6.43
N VAL A 108 -6.40 0.46 6.69
CA VAL A 108 -6.03 1.54 7.61
C VAL A 108 -6.60 2.88 7.13
N PHE A 109 -6.47 3.20 5.84
CA PHE A 109 -7.05 4.42 5.27
C PHE A 109 -8.58 4.40 5.28
N ALA A 110 -9.21 3.25 5.02
CA ALA A 110 -10.67 3.13 5.12
C ALA A 110 -11.17 3.37 6.56
N LEU A 111 -10.51 2.78 7.55
CA LEU A 111 -10.83 2.94 8.97
C LEU A 111 -10.55 4.36 9.45
N ALA A 112 -9.48 5.00 8.98
CA ALA A 112 -9.17 6.40 9.26
C ALA A 112 -10.21 7.34 8.64
N ALA A 113 -10.65 7.09 7.41
CA ALA A 113 -11.75 7.83 6.79
C ALA A 113 -13.04 7.68 7.62
N LEU A 114 -13.36 6.45 8.02
CA LEU A 114 -14.54 6.15 8.84
C LEU A 114 -14.46 6.83 10.21
N SER A 115 -13.31 6.83 10.87
CA SER A 115 -13.15 7.49 12.17
C SER A 115 -13.26 9.00 12.07
N ALA A 116 -12.65 9.61 11.04
CA ALA A 116 -12.77 11.04 10.77
C ALA A 116 -14.22 11.48 10.52
N VAL A 117 -15.01 10.65 9.82
CA VAL A 117 -16.44 10.89 9.58
C VAL A 117 -17.28 10.65 10.84
N ARG A 118 -16.95 9.62 11.64
CA ARG A 118 -17.73 9.20 12.82
C ARG A 118 -17.51 10.09 14.05
N LEU A 119 -16.33 10.71 14.21
CA LEU A 119 -16.05 11.60 15.35
C LEU A 119 -16.94 12.87 15.39
N GLY A 120 -17.67 13.18 14.32
CA GLY A 120 -18.55 14.35 14.23
C GLY A 120 -20.05 14.07 14.26
N ARG A 121 -20.50 12.80 14.23
CA ARG A 121 -21.92 12.45 14.04
C ARG A 121 -22.36 11.44 15.09
N ARG A 122 -23.41 11.78 15.87
CA ARG A 122 -24.02 10.89 16.88
C ARG A 122 -24.26 9.50 16.26
N PHE A 123 -23.89 8.45 16.98
CA PHE A 123 -23.99 7.04 16.58
C PHE A 123 -25.41 6.67 16.14
N THR A 124 -25.72 6.87 14.87
CA THR A 124 -26.97 6.38 14.26
C THR A 124 -26.66 5.08 13.53
N LEU A 125 -27.47 4.04 13.73
CA LEU A 125 -27.43 2.73 13.06
C LEU A 125 -27.04 2.75 11.57
N ARG A 126 -27.38 3.82 10.86
CA ARG A 126 -26.99 4.05 9.45
C ARG A 126 -25.48 4.13 9.22
N SER A 127 -24.68 4.72 10.11
CA SER A 127 -23.21 4.77 9.93
C SER A 127 -22.53 3.43 10.23
N ALA A 128 -23.12 2.62 11.11
CA ALA A 128 -22.67 1.26 11.36
C ALA A 128 -22.89 0.39 10.11
N LEU A 129 -24.07 0.47 9.49
CA LEU A 129 -24.40 -0.19 8.23
C LEU A 129 -23.47 0.20 7.06
N VAL A 130 -23.10 1.48 6.96
CA VAL A 130 -22.12 1.92 5.93
C VAL A 130 -20.73 1.36 6.20
N GLY A 131 -20.32 1.26 7.48
CA GLY A 131 -19.04 0.62 7.81
C GLY A 131 -19.05 -0.87 7.54
N THR A 132 -20.11 -1.59 7.90
CA THR A 132 -20.21 -3.04 7.69
C THR A 132 -20.36 -3.39 6.21
N SER A 133 -21.05 -2.58 5.40
CA SER A 133 -21.13 -2.78 3.95
C SER A 133 -19.79 -2.56 3.26
N VAL A 134 -18.99 -1.57 3.68
CA VAL A 134 -17.62 -1.39 3.18
C VAL A 134 -16.75 -2.58 3.57
N VAL A 135 -16.78 -3.03 4.83
CA VAL A 135 -16.02 -4.21 5.26
C VAL A 135 -16.48 -5.48 4.53
N ALA A 136 -17.79 -5.66 4.31
CA ALA A 136 -18.34 -6.79 3.57
C ALA A 136 -17.96 -6.75 2.09
N ALA A 137 -17.93 -5.57 1.45
CA ALA A 137 -17.46 -5.42 0.08
C ALA A 137 -15.96 -5.74 -0.04
N LEU A 138 -15.15 -5.30 0.93
CA LEU A 138 -13.73 -5.63 0.99
C LEU A 138 -13.50 -7.14 1.18
N LEU A 139 -14.25 -7.77 2.08
CA LEU A 139 -14.20 -9.23 2.27
C LEU A 139 -14.69 -9.98 1.02
N GLY A 140 -15.76 -9.53 0.38
CA GLY A 140 -16.25 -10.13 -0.86
C GLY A 140 -15.22 -10.07 -1.99
N MET A 141 -14.46 -8.98 -2.09
CA MET A 141 -13.39 -8.84 -3.09
C MET A 141 -12.17 -9.70 -2.78
N VAL A 142 -11.83 -9.89 -1.51
CA VAL A 142 -10.75 -10.79 -1.08
C VAL A 142 -11.10 -12.27 -1.31
N VAL A 143 -12.37 -12.65 -1.11
CA VAL A 143 -12.83 -14.05 -1.29
C VAL A 143 -13.06 -14.40 -2.76
N ALA A 144 -13.36 -13.42 -3.61
CA ALA A 144 -13.58 -13.62 -5.04
C ALA A 144 -12.29 -13.74 -5.86
N LEU A 145 -11.13 -13.52 -5.24
CA LEU A 145 -9.82 -13.62 -5.87
C LEU A 145 -9.16 -14.97 -5.59
#